data_AF-A0A843DH21-F1
#
_entry.id   AF-A0A843DH21-F1
#
_cell.length_a   1.000
_cell.length_b   1.000
_cell.length_c   1.000
_cell.angle_alpha   90.00
_cell.angle_beta   90.00
_cell.angle_gamma   90.00
#
_symmetry.space_group_name_H-M   'P 1'
#
loop_
_entity.id
_entity.type
_entity.pdbx_description
1 polymer ?
#
loop_
_entity_poly.entity_id
_entity_poly.type
_entity_poly.pdbx_seq_one_letter_code
_entity_poly.pdbx_strand_id
1 'polypeptide(L)' 'MAPAKTLTPAMQQVKMFKEQYPDCILFMRMGDFYETFF' A
#
# COMPACT_ATOMS: atom_id res chain seq x y z
N MET A 1 -19.83 -14.62 -7.83
CA MET A 1 -18.36 -14.51 -7.85
C MET A 1 -18.03 -13.04 -7.66
N ALA A 2 -17.47 -12.64 -6.51
CA ALA A 2 -17.11 -11.24 -6.27
C ALA A 2 -16.06 -10.81 -7.32
N PRO A 3 -16.13 -9.59 -7.88
CA PRO A 3 -15.18 -9.15 -8.90
C PRO A 3 -13.77 -9.21 -8.32
N ALA A 4 -12.81 -9.69 -9.11
CA ALA A 4 -11.40 -9.63 -8.74
C ALA A 4 -11.09 -8.16 -8.39
N LYS A 5 -10.87 -7.89 -7.08
CA LYS A 5 -10.66 -6.53 -6.58
C LYS A 5 -9.43 -5.96 -7.26
N THR A 6 -9.62 -5.16 -8.31
CA THR A 6 -8.56 -4.36 -8.90
C THR A 6 -8.07 -3.42 -7.80
N LEU A 7 -6.82 -3.59 -7.38
CA LEU A 7 -6.21 -2.70 -6.40
C LEU A 7 -6.30 -1.26 -6.92
N THR A 8 -6.63 -0.33 -6.04
CA THR A 8 -6.56 1.09 -6.40
C THR A 8 -5.11 1.45 -6.73
N PRO A 9 -4.85 2.49 -7.54
CA PRO A 9 -3.50 2.93 -7.84
C PRO A 9 -2.63 3.15 -6.58
N ALA A 10 -3.21 3.69 -5.52
CA ALA A 10 -2.53 3.86 -4.24
C ALA A 10 -2.15 2.51 -3.60
N MET A 11 -3.05 1.52 -3.59
CA MET A 11 -2.75 0.20 -3.05
C MET A 11 -1.70 -0.55 -3.88
N GLN A 12 -1.62 -0.31 -5.18
CA GLN A 12 -0.55 -0.87 -6.03
C GLN A 12 0.82 -0.33 -5.61
N GLN A 13 0.91 0.97 -5.32
CA GLN A 13 2.15 1.59 -4.83
C GLN A 13 2.56 1.03 -3.47
N VAL A 14 1.62 0.93 -2.53
CA VAL A 14 1.86 0.30 -1.21
C VAL A 14 2.42 -1.11 -1.38
N LYS A 15 1.80 -1.93 -2.24
CA LYS A 15 2.24 -3.30 -2.50
C LYS A 15 3.66 -3.35 -3.05
N MET A 16 3.97 -2.52 -4.04
CA MET A 16 5.32 -2.44 -4.61
C MET A 16 6.38 -2.12 -3.56
N PHE A 17 6.12 -1.14 -2.68
CA PHE A 17 7.07 -0.80 -1.62
C PHE A 17 7.20 -1.89 -0.56
N LYS A 18 6.10 -2.60 -0.23
CA LYS A 18 6.16 -3.76 0.68
C LYS A 18 7.02 -4.89 0.14
N GLU A 19 6.94 -5.15 -1.17
CA GLU A 19 7.77 -6.17 -1.82
C GLU A 19 9.26 -5.77 -1.84
N GLN A 20 9.55 -4.48 -1.97
CA GLN A 20 10.92 -3.96 -1.97
C GLN A 20 11.55 -3.90 -0.56
N TYR A 21 10.74 -3.67 0.48
CA TYR A 21 11.18 -3.51 1.87
C TYR A 21 10.36 -4.39 2.84
N PRO A 22 10.48 -5.73 2.74
CA PRO A 22 9.62 -6.65 3.49
C PRO A 22 9.80 -6.57 5.01
N ASP A 23 10.98 -6.18 5.49
CA ASP A 23 11.32 -6.13 6.92
C ASP A 23 11.18 -4.73 7.54
N CYS A 24 10.61 -3.78 6.79
CA CYS A 24 10.49 -2.38 7.22
C CYS A 24 9.03 -1.98 7.50
N ILE A 25 8.83 -1.08 8.46
CA ILE A 25 7.54 -0.38 8.62
C ILE A 25 7.48 0.74 7.58
N LEU A 26 6.49 0.66 6.69
CA LEU A 26 6.28 1.66 5.65
C LEU A 26 5.32 2.75 6.11
N PHE A 27 5.80 3.99 6.13
CA PHE A 27 5.01 5.19 6.34
C PHE A 27 4.66 5.83 5.01
N MET A 28 3.42 5.71 4.58
CA MET A 28 2.93 6.23 3.31
C MET A 28 2.26 7.59 3.56
N ARG A 29 2.79 8.65 2.95
CA ARG A 29 2.22 10.00 3.09
C ARG A 29 0.89 10.10 2.33
N MET A 30 -0.20 10.27 3.06
CA MET A 30 -1.55 10.50 2.55
C MET A 30 -2.00 11.88 3.01
N GLY A 31 -1.70 12.91 2.20
CA GLY A 31 -1.96 14.30 2.56
C GLY A 31 -1.06 14.80 3.69
N ASP A 32 -1.68 15.20 4.80
CA ASP A 32 -1.02 15.75 6.00
C ASP A 32 -0.59 14.66 7.01
N PHE A 33 -0.96 13.40 6.75
CA PHE A 33 -0.68 12.27 7.64
C PHE A 33 0.17 11.21 6.96
N TYR A 34 0.75 10.34 7.78
CA TYR A 34 1.37 9.09 7.35
C TYR A 34 0.50 7.92 7.80
N GLU A 35 0.16 7.06 6.85
CA GLU A 35 -0.59 5.83 7.10
C GLU A 35 0.31 4.60 6.93
N THR A 36 0.04 3.59 7.75
CA THR A 36 0.62 2.25 7.61
C THR A 36 -0.48 1.30 7.15
N PHE A 37 -0.20 0.51 6.11
CA PHE A 37 -1.18 -0.40 5.51
C PHE A 37 -0.85 -1.86 5.85
N PHE A 38 -1.86 -2.71 6.06
CA PHE A 38 -1.72 -4.16 6.25
C PHE A 38 -1.74 -4.92 4.92
#